data_AF-A0AAN8JJ54-F1
#
_entry.id   AF-A0AAN8JJ54-F1
#
_cell.length_a   1.000
_cell.length_b   1.000
_cell.length_c   1.000
_cell.angle_alpha   90.00
_cell.angle_beta   90.00
_cell.angle_gamma   90.00
#
_symmetry.space_group_name_H-M   'P 1'
#
loop_
_entity.id
_entity.type
_entity.pdbx_description
1 polymer ?
#
loop_
_entity_poly.entity_id
_entity_poly.type
_entity_poly.pdbx_seq_one_letter_code
_entity_poly.pdbx_strand_id
1 'polypeptide(L)'
;MAFLELYPIVVAAVLWGHTWTKKRIMFHCDNEATVHIFNKGTSKNSDIMKLMRSLIWSAAVNNYTIKSVHIPGKFNIISDALSRFQFQRFRQAAPRAALYPTQVPKREDLMWQIPT
;
A
#
# COMPACT_ATOMS: atom_id res chain seq x y z
N MET A 1 3.69 -13.72 0.78
CA MET A 1 2.83 -13.03 -0.21
C MET A 1 2.15 -11.81 0.39
N ALA A 2 1.18 -11.94 1.29
CA ALA A 2 0.40 -10.78 1.79
C ALA A 2 1.24 -9.63 2.40
N PHE A 3 2.36 -9.94 3.06
CA PHE A 3 3.29 -8.91 3.54
C PHE A 3 3.87 -8.04 2.41
N LEU A 4 4.28 -8.66 1.30
CA LEU A 4 4.90 -7.96 0.17
C LEU A 4 3.90 -7.07 -0.57
N GLU A 5 2.63 -7.46 -0.57
CA GLU A 5 1.53 -6.65 -1.13
C GLU A 5 1.11 -5.51 -0.20
N LEU A 6 1.12 -5.75 1.11
CA LEU A 6 0.72 -4.74 2.10
C LEU A 6 1.79 -3.66 2.29
N TYR A 7 3.07 -4.02 2.18
CA TYR A 7 4.18 -3.08 2.35
C TYR A 7 4.08 -1.83 1.46
N PRO A 8 3.93 -1.92 0.12
CA PRO A 8 3.81 -0.72 -0.73
C PRO A 8 2.55 0.10 -0.42
N ILE A 9 1.48 -0.51 0.07
CA ILE A 9 0.28 0.19 0.53
C ILE A 9 0.57 1.05 1.76
N VAL A 10 1.28 0.49 2.75
CA VAL A 10 1.70 1.25 3.95
C VAL A 10 2.64 2.38 3.57
N VAL A 11 3.62 2.11 2.70
CA VAL A 11 4.53 3.15 2.17
C VAL A 11 3.73 4.29 1.54
N ALA A 12 2.77 3.98 0.67
CA ALA A 12 1.93 4.98 0.03
C ALA A 12 1.12 5.80 1.06
N ALA A 13 0.58 5.15 2.08
CA ALA A 13 -0.16 5.81 3.16
C ALA A 13 0.70 6.72 4.03
N VAL A 14 1.96 6.35 4.29
CA VAL A 14 2.89 7.20 5.05
C VAL A 14 3.34 8.39 4.21
N LEU A 15 3.64 8.16 2.92
CA LEU A 15 4.09 9.22 2.02
C LEU A 15 2.99 10.21 1.67
N TRP A 16 1.78 9.72 1.38
CA TRP A 16 0.72 10.53 0.77
C TRP A 16 -0.56 10.61 1.61
N GLY A 17 -0.63 9.96 2.78
CA GLY A 17 -1.82 9.94 3.63
C GLY A 17 -2.33 11.33 4.01
N HIS A 18 -1.42 12.28 4.24
CA HIS A 18 -1.75 13.69 4.51
C HIS A 18 -2.50 14.36 3.35
N THR A 19 -2.35 13.88 2.10
CA THR A 19 -3.07 14.39 0.92
C THR A 19 -4.45 13.74 0.72
N TRP A 20 -4.76 12.72 1.53
CA TRP A 20 -5.98 11.91 1.43
C TRP A 20 -7.07 12.34 2.39
N THR A 21 -6.87 13.41 3.16
CA THR A 21 -7.83 13.90 4.16
C THR A 21 -9.25 14.04 3.58
N LYS A 22 -10.22 13.49 4.32
CA LYS A 22 -11.65 13.39 3.99
C LYS A 22 -11.96 12.59 2.72
N LYS A 23 -11.03 11.77 2.22
CA LYS A 23 -11.25 10.88 1.07
C LYS A 23 -11.45 9.42 1.49
N ARG A 24 -11.99 8.65 0.55
CA ARG A 24 -12.14 7.20 0.62
C ARG A 24 -11.15 6.58 -0.36
N ILE A 25 -10.08 6.02 0.16
CA ILE A 25 -8.99 5.46 -0.64
C ILE A 25 -9.26 3.99 -0.90
N MET A 26 -9.21 3.61 -2.18
CA MET A 26 -9.42 2.23 -2.63
C MET A 26 -8.10 1.67 -3.14
N PHE A 27 -7.58 0.64 -2.48
CA PHE A 27 -6.40 -0.09 -2.91
C PHE A 27 -6.80 -1.27 -3.78
N HIS A 28 -6.19 -1.35 -4.96
CA HIS A 28 -6.36 -2.48 -5.88
C HIS A 28 -5.23 -3.47 -5.66
N CYS A 29 -5.59 -4.73 -5.39
CA CYS A 29 -4.62 -5.81 -5.21
C CYS A 29 -5.03 -6.99 -6.10
N ASP A 30 -4.07 -7.71 -6.67
CA ASP A 30 -4.32 -8.96 -7.40
C ASP A 30 -4.22 -10.22 -6.52
N ASN A 31 -4.01 -10.01 -5.22
CA ASN A 31 -3.97 -11.07 -4.22
C ASN A 31 -5.18 -11.01 -3.29
N GLU A 32 -6.12 -11.94 -3.50
CA GLU A 32 -7.35 -12.03 -2.71
C GLU A 32 -7.10 -12.27 -1.21
N ALA A 33 -6.04 -12.99 -0.84
CA ALA A 33 -5.67 -13.18 0.56
C ALA A 33 -5.22 -11.87 1.22
N THR A 34 -4.51 -11.00 0.50
CA THR A 34 -4.16 -9.65 0.97
C THR A 34 -5.41 -8.81 1.18
N VAL A 35 -6.33 -8.83 0.21
CA VAL A 35 -7.61 -8.10 0.28
C VAL A 35 -8.42 -8.55 1.50
N HIS A 36 -8.48 -9.87 1.75
CA HIS A 36 -9.19 -10.42 2.90
C HIS A 36 -8.56 -9.98 4.22
N ILE A 37 -7.23 -10.11 4.38
CA ILE A 37 -6.51 -9.66 5.58
C ILE A 37 -6.71 -8.16 5.82
N PHE A 38 -6.61 -7.36 4.76
CA PHE A 38 -6.78 -5.92 4.79
C PHE A 38 -8.17 -5.54 5.30
N ASN A 39 -9.21 -6.08 4.65
CA ASN A 39 -10.60 -5.74 4.96
C ASN A 39 -11.04 -6.31 6.31
N LYS A 40 -10.50 -7.46 6.73
CA LYS A 40 -10.71 -8.03 8.06
C LYS A 40 -9.99 -7.24 9.16
N GLY A 41 -8.92 -6.54 8.82
CA GLY A 41 -8.10 -5.78 9.76
C GLY A 41 -7.22 -6.63 10.68
N THR A 42 -7.16 -7.95 10.48
CA THR A 42 -6.44 -8.87 11.39
C THR A 42 -5.72 -10.00 10.65
N SER A 43 -4.58 -10.42 11.20
CA SER A 43 -3.75 -11.54 10.73
C SER A 43 -3.05 -12.21 11.91
N LYS A 44 -2.79 -13.51 11.80
CA LYS A 44 -2.00 -14.25 12.81
C LYS A 44 -0.51 -13.88 12.76
N ASN A 45 -0.05 -13.29 11.65
CA ASN A 45 1.34 -12.90 11.48
C ASN A 45 1.59 -11.53 12.10
N SER A 46 2.53 -11.47 13.05
CA SER A 46 2.86 -10.26 13.81
C SER A 46 3.40 -9.12 12.96
N ASP A 47 4.19 -9.42 11.92
CA ASP A 47 4.76 -8.41 11.03
C ASP A 47 3.71 -7.79 10.11
N ILE A 48 2.76 -8.60 9.62
CA ILE A 48 1.59 -8.09 8.90
C ILE A 48 0.76 -7.19 9.82
N MET A 49 0.60 -7.55 11.09
CA MET A 49 -0.14 -6.72 12.04
C MET A 49 0.57 -5.41 12.39
N LYS A 50 1.91 -5.37 12.41
CA LYS A 50 2.66 -4.10 12.53
C LYS A 50 2.33 -3.17 11.35
N LEU A 51 2.38 -3.68 10.12
CA LEU A 51 2.05 -2.92 8.91
C LEU A 51 0.58 -2.44 8.90
N MET A 52 -0.37 -3.33 9.22
CA MET A 52 -1.79 -2.96 9.31
C MET A 52 -2.04 -1.86 10.35
N ARG A 53 -1.36 -1.93 11.50
CA ARG A 53 -1.45 -0.92 12.54
C ARG A 53 -0.93 0.45 12.07
N SER A 54 0.23 0.49 11.42
CA SER A 54 0.75 1.74 10.83
C SER A 54 -0.20 2.33 9.79
N LEU A 55 -0.83 1.48 8.98
CA LEU A 55 -1.82 1.92 7.99
C LEU A 55 -3.06 2.54 8.64
N ILE A 56 -3.64 1.85 9.63
CA ILE A 56 -4.82 2.33 10.35
C ILE A 56 -4.49 3.62 11.10
N TRP A 57 -3.31 3.70 11.71
CA TRP A 57 -2.83 4.91 12.38
C TRP A 57 -2.72 6.08 11.41
N SER A 58 -2.09 5.88 10.25
CA SER A 58 -2.01 6.92 9.21
C SER A 58 -3.41 7.38 8.77
N ALA A 59 -4.36 6.46 8.60
CA ALA A 59 -5.75 6.78 8.26
C ALA A 59 -6.45 7.61 9.34
N ALA A 60 -6.25 7.26 10.61
CA ALA A 60 -6.81 7.97 11.75
C ALA A 60 -6.23 9.38 11.88
N VAL A 61 -4.91 9.53 11.86
CA VAL A 61 -4.21 10.81 12.02
C VAL A 61 -4.53 11.78 10.89
N ASN A 62 -4.60 11.30 9.65
CA ASN A 62 -4.85 12.14 8.49
C ASN A 62 -6.34 12.24 8.10
N ASN A 63 -7.23 11.63 8.89
CA ASN A 63 -8.68 11.64 8.69
C ASN A 63 -9.11 11.16 7.29
N TYR A 64 -8.72 9.95 6.90
CA TYR A 64 -9.19 9.30 5.69
C TYR A 64 -9.66 7.87 5.97
N THR A 65 -10.39 7.29 5.02
CA THR A 65 -10.86 5.90 5.12
C THR A 65 -10.25 5.07 4.01
N ILE A 66 -10.08 3.77 4.28
CA ILE A 66 -9.42 2.83 3.38
C ILE A 66 -10.29 1.62 3.12
N LYS A 67 -10.22 1.08 1.90
CA LYS A 67 -10.72 -0.24 1.54
C LYS A 67 -9.77 -0.89 0.54
N SER A 68 -9.77 -2.22 0.50
CA SER A 68 -9.07 -2.98 -0.54
C SER A 68 -10.07 -3.78 -1.38
N VAL A 69 -9.83 -3.87 -2.67
CA VAL A 69 -10.59 -4.69 -3.60
C VAL A 69 -9.65 -5.52 -4.48
N HIS A 70 -10.08 -6.75 -4.75
CA HIS A 70 -9.36 -7.62 -5.66
C HIS A 70 -9.58 -7.16 -7.12
N ILE A 71 -8.50 -7.06 -7.88
CA ILE A 71 -8.54 -6.88 -9.33
C ILE A 71 -7.79 -8.03 -10.02
N PRO A 72 -8.29 -8.55 -11.16
CA PRO A 72 -7.52 -9.51 -11.93
C PRO A 72 -6.14 -8.97 -12.30
N GLY A 73 -5.09 -9.78 -12.18
CA GLY A 73 -3.70 -9.37 -12.46
C GLY A 73 -3.48 -8.74 -13.85
N LYS A 74 -4.31 -9.11 -14.85
CA LYS A 74 -4.30 -8.48 -16.18
C LYS A 74 -4.59 -6.97 -16.17
N PHE A 75 -5.25 -6.46 -15.13
CA PHE A 75 -5.52 -5.04 -14.93
C PHE A 75 -4.51 -4.38 -13.97
N ASN A 76 -3.72 -5.16 -13.24
CA ASN A 76 -2.71 -4.68 -12.29
C ASN A 76 -1.36 -4.38 -12.97
N ILE A 77 -1.38 -3.95 -14.24
CA ILE A 77 -0.19 -3.89 -15.12
C ILE A 77 0.90 -2.98 -14.54
N ILE A 78 0.54 -1.84 -13.97
CA ILE A 78 1.49 -0.87 -13.44
C ILE A 78 2.24 -1.45 -12.24
N SER A 79 1.50 -2.04 -11.29
CA SER A 79 2.10 -2.66 -10.09
C SER A 79 2.92 -3.90 -10.43
N ASP A 80 2.41 -4.78 -11.32
CA ASP A 80 3.13 -5.97 -11.81
C ASP A 80 4.42 -5.60 -12.55
N ALA A 81 4.41 -4.55 -13.38
CA ALA A 81 5.61 -4.09 -14.06
C ALA A 81 6.66 -3.56 -13.05
N LEU A 82 6.24 -2.81 -12.03
CA LEU A 82 7.14 -2.31 -10.99
C LEU A 82 7.71 -3.43 -10.12
N SER A 83 6.90 -4.38 -9.68
CA SER A 83 7.34 -5.50 -8.82
C SER A 83 8.32 -6.43 -9.53
N ARG A 84 8.28 -6.50 -10.87
CA ARG A 84 9.21 -7.26 -11.72
C ARG A 84 10.36 -6.44 -12.31
N PHE A 85 10.53 -5.18 -11.90
CA PHE A 85 11.57 -4.28 -12.43
C PHE A 85 11.49 -4.06 -13.96
N GLN A 86 10.29 -4.18 -14.55
CA GLN A 86 10.05 -3.98 -15.98
C GLN A 86 9.78 -2.50 -16.28
N PHE A 87 10.81 -1.66 -16.15
CA PHE A 87 10.67 -0.20 -16.23
C PHE A 87 10.13 0.30 -17.58
N GLN A 88 10.50 -0.33 -18.70
CA GLN A 88 9.97 0.04 -20.01
C GLN A 88 8.44 -0.16 -20.08
N ARG A 89 7.96 -1.33 -19.65
CA ARG A 89 6.53 -1.66 -19.58
C ARG A 89 5.79 -0.75 -18.61
N PHE A 90 6.41 -0.43 -17.46
CA PHE A 90 5.87 0.54 -16.51
C PHE A 90 5.72 1.93 -17.14
N ARG A 91 6.75 2.45 -17.84
CA ARG A 91 6.70 3.77 -18.49
C ARG A 91 5.67 3.84 -19.60
N GLN A 92 5.47 2.75 -20.34
CA GLN A 92 4.40 2.66 -21.33
C GLN A 92 3.02 2.66 -20.68
N ALA A 93 2.83 1.93 -19.57
CA ALA A 93 1.56 1.84 -18.86
C ALA A 93 1.23 3.10 -18.03
N ALA A 94 2.25 3.84 -17.56
CA ALA A 94 2.11 5.03 -16.73
C ALA A 94 3.01 6.18 -17.26
N PRO A 95 2.70 6.77 -18.42
CA PRO A 95 3.55 7.80 -19.04
C PRO A 95 3.62 9.08 -18.21
N ARG A 96 2.64 9.33 -17.34
CA ARG A 96 2.61 10.49 -16.43
C ARG A 96 3.32 10.25 -15.09
N ALA A 97 3.89 9.06 -14.88
CA ALA A 97 4.64 8.77 -13.66
C ALA A 97 5.89 9.66 -13.56
N ALA A 98 6.21 10.10 -12.35
CA ALA A 98 7.38 10.95 -12.08
C ALA A 98 8.67 10.32 -12.64
N LEU A 99 9.60 11.15 -13.12
CA LEU A 99 10.85 10.68 -13.72
C LEU A 99 11.74 9.98 -12.69
N TYR A 100 11.76 10.49 -11.46
CA TYR A 100 12.57 9.97 -10.36
C TYR A 100 11.69 9.39 -9.25
N PRO A 101 12.15 8.30 -8.59
CA PRO A 101 11.41 7.71 -7.49
C PRO A 101 11.34 8.66 -6.29
N THR A 102 10.22 8.64 -5.57
CA THR A 102 10.09 9.33 -4.28
C THR A 102 10.98 8.63 -3.25
N GLN A 103 11.65 9.41 -2.40
CA GLN A 103 12.40 8.84 -1.28
C GLN A 103 11.43 8.15 -0.32
N VAL A 104 11.70 6.87 -0.04
CA VAL A 104 10.86 6.04 0.83
C VAL A 104 11.48 6.04 2.25
N PRO A 105 10.68 6.23 3.32
CA PRO A 105 11.14 6.09 4.70
C PRO A 105 11.77 4.71 4.96
N LYS A 106 12.61 4.61 6.00
CA LYS A 106 13.20 3.32 6.35
C LYS A 106 12.11 2.36 6.81
N ARG A 107 12.38 1.06 6.67
CA ARG A 107 11.44 0.02 7.11
C ARG A 107 11.09 0.13 8.59
N GLU A 108 12.05 0.55 9.43
CA GLU A 108 11.83 0.79 10.85
C GLU A 108 10.76 1.86 11.09
N ASP A 109 10.83 2.99 10.36
CA ASP A 109 9.91 4.12 10.48
C ASP A 109 8.48 3.78 10.04
N LEU A 110 8.36 2.81 9.13
CA LEU A 110 7.06 2.30 8.66
C LEU A 110 6.41 1.34 9.67
N MET A 111 7.19 0.69 10.54
CA MET A 111 6.71 -0.31 11.50
C MET A 111 6.48 0.24 12.91
N TRP A 112 6.99 1.44 13.22
CA TRP A 112 7.01 1.99 14.57
C TRP A 112 6.23 3.32 14.65
N GLN A 113 4.93 3.27 14.94
CA GLN A 113 4.10 4.48 15.11
C GLN A 113 3.08 4.41 16.25
N ILE A 114 3.12 3.37 17.09
CA ILE A 114 2.21 3.27 18.25
C ILE A 114 3.04 3.27 19.53
N PRO A 115 3.03 4.36 20.31
CA PRO A 115 3.36 4.28 21.73
C PRO A 115 2.29 3.41 22.40
N THR A 116 2.73 2.35 23.09
CA THR A 116 1.86 1.55 23.97
C THR A 116 1.33 2.37 25.14
#